data_AF-W1YGX4-F1
#
_entry.id   AF-W1YGX4-F1
#
_cell.length_a   1.000
_cell.length_b   1.000
_cell.length_c   1.000
_cell.angle_alpha   90.00
_cell.angle_beta   90.00
_cell.angle_gamma   90.00
#
_symmetry.space_group_name_H-M   'P 1'
#
loop_
_entity.id
_entity.type
_entity.pdbx_description
1 polymer ?
#
loop_
_entity_poly.entity_id
_entity_poly.type
_entity_poly.pdbx_seq_one_letter_code
_entity_poly.pdbx_strand_id
1 'polypeptide(L)' 'TGLTSATYTDGAGNTQTVTGTSSTITDGAGKTTSMTKDGLSTTDGKNTTTVASTGVTATDGTHTVKVEGS' A
#
# COMPACT_ATOMS: atom_id res chain seq x y z
N THR A 1 -26.05 1.44 -7.00
CA THR A 1 -24.79 1.10 -7.70
C THR A 1 -23.67 1.85 -7.01
N GLY A 2 -22.56 1.18 -6.69
CA GLY A 2 -21.41 1.76 -5.97
C GLY A 2 -20.20 1.98 -6.88
N LEU A 3 -19.14 2.59 -6.34
CA LEU A 3 -17.87 2.78 -7.05
C LEU A 3 -17.22 1.41 -7.36
N THR A 4 -17.02 1.09 -8.64
CA THR A 4 -16.24 -0.09 -9.06
C THR A 4 -14.75 0.23 -9.03
N SER A 5 -14.35 1.29 -9.75
CA SER A 5 -13.01 1.86 -9.67
C SER A 5 -12.99 3.31 -10.17
N ALA A 6 -12.01 4.08 -9.70
CA ALA A 6 -11.59 5.35 -10.28
C ALA A 6 -10.07 5.43 -10.26
N THR A 7 -9.47 5.97 -11.31
CA THR A 7 -8.02 6.12 -11.43
C THR A 7 -7.67 7.56 -11.77
N TYR A 8 -6.73 8.12 -11.02
CA TYR A 8 -6.24 9.49 -11.16
C TYR A 8 -4.73 9.44 -11.38
N THR A 9 -4.22 10.15 -12.38
CA THR A 9 -2.79 10.28 -12.64
C THR A 9 -2.40 11.75 -12.57
N ASP A 10 -1.37 12.08 -11.79
CA ASP A 10 -0.85 13.44 -11.70
C ASP A 10 0.22 13.73 -12.78
N GLY A 11 0.67 14.98 -12.87
CA GLY A 11 1.68 15.40 -13.84
C GLY A 11 3.08 14.81 -13.60
N ALA A 12 3.32 14.19 -12.44
CA ALA A 12 4.57 13.50 -12.12
C ALA A 12 4.52 12.00 -12.46
N GLY A 13 3.38 11.50 -12.97
CA GLY A 13 3.19 10.09 -13.32
C GLY A 13 2.74 9.21 -12.16
N ASN A 14 2.41 9.78 -11.00
CA ASN A 14 1.85 9.01 -9.90
C ASN A 14 0.39 8.69 -10.20
N THR A 15 -0.01 7.44 -9.99
CA THR A 15 -1.36 6.96 -10.25
C THR A 15 -2.03 6.49 -8.97
N GLN A 16 -3.13 7.12 -8.57
CA GLN A 16 -4.01 6.61 -7.51
C GLN A 16 -5.17 5.84 -8.13
N THR A 17 -5.36 4.59 -7.73
CA THR A 17 -6.56 3.80 -8.05
C THR A 17 -7.36 3.57 -6.78
N VAL A 18 -8.62 3.98 -6.77
CA VAL A 18 -9.59 3.71 -5.72
C VAL A 18 -10.59 2.68 -6.23
N THR A 19 -10.87 1.66 -5.43
CA THR A 19 -11.91 0.66 -5.68
C THR A 19 -12.94 0.69 -4.56
N GLY A 20 -13.96 -0.18 -4.62
CA GLY A 20 -14.92 -0.30 -3.53
C GLY A 20 -14.31 -0.72 -2.17
N THR A 21 -13.08 -1.23 -2.13
CA THR A 21 -12.47 -1.77 -0.89
C THR A 21 -11.04 -1.32 -0.63
N SER A 22 -10.44 -0.54 -1.55
CA SER A 22 -9.04 -0.15 -1.46
C SER A 22 -8.75 1.21 -2.09
N SER A 23 -7.61 1.77 -1.70
CA SER A 23 -6.95 2.87 -2.39
C SER A 23 -5.48 2.54 -2.53
N THR A 24 -4.94 2.60 -3.74
CA THR A 24 -3.52 2.31 -4.02
C THR A 24 -2.93 3.47 -4.80
N ILE A 25 -1.84 4.04 -4.33
CA ILE A 25 -0.99 4.97 -5.07
C ILE A 25 0.22 4.18 -5.57
N THR A 26 0.50 4.30 -6.86
CA THR A 26 1.75 3.86 -7.50
C THR A 26 2.48 5.09 -8.00
N ASP A 27 3.72 5.32 -7.57
CA ASP A 27 4.52 6.44 -8.08
C ASP A 27 5.06 6.17 -9.49
N GLY A 28 5.62 7.19 -10.13
CA GLY A 28 6.21 7.05 -11.47
C GLY A 28 7.39 6.06 -11.56
N ALA A 29 7.95 5.62 -10.43
CA ALA A 29 9.01 4.63 -10.34
C ALA A 29 8.49 3.22 -9.99
N GLY A 30 7.17 3.04 -9.84
CA GLY A 30 6.55 1.76 -9.53
C GLY A 30 6.50 1.40 -8.04
N LYS A 31 6.86 2.31 -7.13
CA LYS A 31 6.70 2.11 -5.69
C LYS A 31 5.24 2.32 -5.31
N THR A 32 4.74 1.59 -4.32
CA THR A 32 3.31 1.61 -3.99
C THR A 32 3.03 1.87 -2.51
N THR A 33 1.89 2.51 -2.26
CA THR A 33 1.22 2.60 -0.96
C THR A 33 -0.22 2.19 -1.15
N SER A 34 -0.67 1.15 -0.45
CA SER A 34 -2.03 0.62 -0.56
C SER A 34 -2.70 0.56 0.81
N MET A 35 -3.92 1.07 0.88
CA MET A 35 -4.81 0.96 2.04
C MET A 35 -6.01 0.11 1.66
N THR A 36 -6.35 -0.84 2.54
CA THR A 36 -7.52 -1.70 2.45
C THR A 36 -8.23 -1.74 3.80
N LYS A 37 -9.38 -2.42 3.88
CA LYS A 37 -10.03 -2.70 5.17
C LYS A 37 -9.15 -3.49 6.15
N ASP A 38 -8.16 -4.22 5.65
CA ASP A 38 -7.32 -5.11 6.45
C ASP A 38 -6.02 -4.43 6.90
N GLY A 39 -5.76 -3.20 6.42
CA GLY A 39 -4.60 -2.43 6.85
C GLY A 39 -3.96 -1.57 5.76
N LEU A 40 -2.71 -1.21 5.99
CA LEU A 40 -1.88 -0.35 5.15
C LEU A 40 -0.61 -1.10 4.76
N SER A 41 -0.23 -1.06 3.49
CA SER A 41 1.04 -1.60 3.01
C SER A 41 1.76 -0.58 2.14
N THR A 42 3.09 -0.55 2.25
CA THR A 42 3.96 0.21 1.35
C THR A 42 5.05 -0.72 0.84
N THR A 43 5.45 -0.56 -0.43
CA THR A 43 6.61 -1.26 -0.98
C THR A 43 7.35 -0.38 -1.96
N ASP A 44 8.67 -0.41 -1.88
CA ASP A 44 9.55 0.30 -2.81
C ASP A 44 10.15 -0.62 -3.89
N GLY A 45 9.68 -1.87 -3.95
CA GLY A 45 10.15 -2.96 -4.80
C GLY A 45 11.12 -3.92 -4.11
N LYS A 46 11.80 -3.48 -3.04
CA LYS A 46 12.70 -4.30 -2.22
C LYS A 46 12.25 -4.36 -0.77
N ASN A 47 11.93 -3.19 -0.22
CA ASN A 47 11.52 -2.99 1.16
C ASN A 47 10.00 -2.93 1.22
N THR A 48 9.40 -3.55 2.24
CA THR A 48 7.96 -3.47 2.48
C THR A 48 7.67 -3.14 3.93
N THR A 49 6.63 -2.35 4.19
CA THR A 49 6.06 -2.16 5.52
C THR A 49 4.57 -2.40 5.45
N THR A 50 4.06 -3.25 6.33
CA THR A 50 2.64 -3.59 6.43
C THR A 50 2.17 -3.39 7.87
N VAL A 51 1.08 -2.64 8.01
CA VAL A 51 0.30 -2.50 9.24
C VAL A 51 -0.98 -3.29 9.05
N ALA A 52 -1.27 -4.19 9.99
CA ALA A 52 -2.48 -4.99 10.04
C ALA A 52 -3.04 -5.01 11.47
N SER A 53 -4.22 -5.60 11.66
CA SER A 53 -4.80 -5.79 13.00
C SER A 53 -3.91 -6.61 13.94
N THR A 54 -3.05 -7.47 13.39
CA THR A 54 -2.10 -8.30 14.14
C THR A 54 -0.79 -7.59 14.47
N GLY A 55 -0.59 -6.35 14.02
CA GLY A 55 0.60 -5.55 14.31
C GLY A 55 1.27 -4.96 13.07
N VAL A 56 2.57 -4.68 13.17
CA VAL A 56 3.38 -4.04 12.13
C VAL A 56 4.54 -4.95 11.73
N THR A 57 4.75 -5.13 10.43
CA THR A 57 5.91 -5.84 9.88
C THR A 57 6.63 -4.94 8.88
N ALA A 58 7.95 -4.88 8.98
CA ALA A 58 8.81 -4.22 7.99
C ALA A 58 9.92 -5.19 7.53
N THR A 59 10.18 -5.24 6.23
CA THR A 59 11.28 -6.02 5.63
C THR A 59 12.06 -5.16 4.65
N ASP A 60 13.38 -5.39 4.58
CA ASP A 60 14.29 -4.76 3.59
C ASP A 60 14.69 -5.74 2.46
N GLY A 61 13.94 -6.84 2.32
CA GLY A 61 14.23 -7.94 1.40
C GLY A 61 15.20 -8.98 1.97
N THR A 62 15.85 -8.71 3.10
CA THR A 62 16.74 -9.67 3.80
C THR A 62 16.35 -9.86 5.26
N HIS A 63 16.10 -8.77 5.97
CA HIS A 63 15.75 -8.73 7.38
C HIS A 63 14.28 -8.44 7.55
N THR A 64 13.70 -8.87 8.67
CA THR A 64 12.32 -8.56 9.04
C THR A 64 12.26 -8.12 10.49
N VAL A 65 11.60 -7.00 10.74
CA VAL A 65 11.24 -6.51 12.06
C VAL A 65 9.73 -6.62 12.21
N LYS A 66 9.28 -7.20 13.33
CA LYS A 66 7.86 -7.38 13.63
C LYS A 66 7.54 -6.83 15.01
N VAL A 67 6.47 -6.06 15.09
CA VAL A 67 5.81 -5.63 16.33
C VAL A 67 4.44 -6.28 16.34
N GLU A 68 4.19 -7.19 17.28
CA GLU A 68 2.88 -7.83 17.43
C GLU A 68 1.87 -6.87 18.07
N GLY A 69 0.61 -6.97 17.66
CA GLY A 69 -0.52 -6.33 18.34
C GLY A 69 -0.83 -7.00 19.69
N SER A 70 -1.48 -6.25 20.58
CA SER A 70 -1.94 -6.70 21.91
C SER A 70 -3.27 -7.44 21.86
#